data_AF-A0A5Q4EFA6-F1
#
_entry.id   AF-A0A5Q4EFA6-F1
#
_cell.length_a   1.000
_cell.length_b   1.000
_cell.length_c   1.000
_cell.angle_alpha   90.00
_cell.angle_beta   90.00
_cell.angle_gamma   90.00
#
_symmetry.space_group_name_H-M   'P 1'
#
loop_
_entity.id
_entity.type
_entity.pdbx_description
1 polymer ?
#
loop_
_entity_poly.entity_id
_entity_poly.type
_entity_poly.pdbx_seq_one_letter_code
_entity_poly.pdbx_strand_id
1 'polypeptide(L)'
;MTSKTSKTSKTSKTSNSANNALKIIPLGGLHEIGKNTCVFEINDEIMLLDAGLAFPTDGMHGVNIVLPDVTYLRENRHKIKGM
;
A
#
# COMPACT_ATOMS: atom_id res chain seq x y z
N MET A 1 41.26 -5.68 47.51
CA MET A 1 40.28 -4.61 47.21
C MET A 1 40.04 -4.62 45.72
N THR A 2 38.80 -4.86 45.33
CA THR A 2 38.33 -5.16 43.98
C THR A 2 38.29 -3.91 43.10
N SER A 3 38.96 -3.96 41.94
CA SER A 3 38.84 -2.93 40.90
C SER A 3 37.47 -3.02 40.24
N LYS A 4 36.65 -1.98 40.43
CA LYS A 4 35.35 -1.82 39.78
C LYS A 4 35.55 -1.44 38.31
N THR A 5 35.37 -2.40 37.41
CA THR A 5 35.25 -2.16 35.97
C THR A 5 33.92 -1.46 35.69
N SER A 6 33.96 -0.17 35.37
CA SER A 6 32.81 0.58 34.86
C SER A 6 32.48 0.10 33.44
N LYS A 7 31.52 -0.81 33.32
CA LYS A 7 30.90 -1.17 32.04
C LYS A 7 30.11 0.04 31.53
N THR A 8 30.72 0.81 30.64
CA THR A 8 30.03 1.83 29.85
C THR A 8 28.97 1.13 29.00
N SER A 9 27.70 1.26 29.39
CA SER A 9 26.56 0.80 28.60
C SER A 9 26.54 1.57 27.29
N LYS A 10 26.97 0.93 26.20
CA LYS A 10 26.71 1.40 24.84
C LYS A 10 25.20 1.39 24.63
N THR A 11 24.54 2.52 24.85
CA THR A 11 23.17 2.76 24.42
C THR A 11 23.17 2.76 22.90
N SER A 12 22.83 1.63 22.29
CA SER A 12 22.54 1.57 20.86
C SER A 12 21.35 2.48 20.59
N LYS A 13 21.62 3.69 20.07
CA LYS A 13 20.59 4.53 19.45
C LYS A 13 20.04 3.73 18.28
N THR A 14 18.91 3.06 18.48
CA THR A 14 18.10 2.55 17.37
C THR A 14 17.69 3.79 16.58
N SER A 15 18.31 4.02 15.43
CA SER A 15 17.87 5.05 14.51
C SER A 15 16.42 4.71 14.13
N ASN A 16 15.47 5.53 14.58
CA ASN A 16 14.16 5.61 13.95
C ASN A 16 14.40 6.08 12.50
N SER A 17 14.76 5.15 11.62
CA SER A 17 14.54 5.34 10.20
C SER A 17 13.03 5.46 10.06
N ALA A 18 12.53 6.66 9.73
CA ALA A 18 11.19 6.78 9.20
C ALA A 18 11.04 5.67 8.14
N ASN A 19 10.08 4.76 8.32
CA ASN A 19 9.94 3.57 7.48
C ASN A 19 9.57 4.02 6.07
N ASN A 20 10.59 4.29 5.26
CA ASN A 20 10.50 4.72 3.87
C ASN A 20 10.22 3.52 2.94
N ALA A 21 9.38 2.59 3.43
CA ALA A 21 9.05 1.36 2.73
C ALA A 21 7.95 1.65 1.71
N LEU A 22 8.19 1.26 0.46
CA LEU A 22 7.17 1.31 -0.59
C LEU A 22 6.12 0.22 -0.31
N LYS A 23 4.86 0.63 -0.18
CA LYS A 23 3.72 -0.30 -0.16
C LYS A 23 3.21 -0.45 -1.59
N ILE A 24 2.97 -1.69 -2.00
CA ILE A 24 2.36 -2.04 -3.28
C ILE A 24 1.06 -2.76 -2.96
N ILE A 25 -0.06 -2.17 -3.35
CA ILE A 25 -1.40 -2.62 -2.95
C ILE A 25 -2.24 -2.82 -4.22
N PRO A 26 -2.36 -4.05 -4.75
CA PRO A 26 -3.23 -4.33 -5.88
C PRO A 26 -4.70 -4.29 -5.41
N LEU A 27 -5.49 -3.37 -5.95
CA LEU A 27 -6.93 -3.26 -5.72
C LEU A 27 -7.75 -4.10 -6.70
N GLY A 28 -7.17 -4.45 -7.85
CA GLY A 28 -7.75 -5.37 -8.83
C GLY A 28 -6.72 -5.82 -9.87
N GLY A 29 -7.06 -6.87 -10.62
CA GLY A 29 -6.17 -7.48 -11.62
C GLY A 29 -5.22 -8.56 -11.09
N LEU A 30 -5.21 -8.82 -9.78
CA LEU A 30 -4.43 -9.92 -9.19
C LEU A 30 -5.26 -11.20 -9.15
N HIS A 31 -4.76 -12.27 -9.78
CA HIS A 31 -5.48 -13.55 -9.96
C HIS A 31 -6.81 -13.45 -10.73
N GLU A 32 -7.00 -12.39 -11.52
CA GLU A 32 -8.19 -12.19 -12.35
C GLU A 32 -7.84 -11.48 -13.67
N ILE A 33 -8.77 -11.43 -14.62
CA ILE A 33 -8.63 -10.70 -15.88
C ILE A 33 -9.43 -9.40 -15.80
N GLY A 34 -8.77 -8.27 -16.04
CA GLY A 34 -9.36 -6.93 -15.97
C GLY A 34 -9.37 -6.35 -14.56
N LYS A 35 -10.01 -5.19 -14.39
CA LYS A 35 -10.00 -4.39 -13.14
C LYS A 35 -8.60 -4.03 -12.63
N ASN A 36 -7.60 -3.99 -13.52
CA ASN A 36 -6.23 -3.65 -13.15
C ASN A 36 -6.21 -2.28 -12.46
N THR A 37 -5.86 -2.27 -11.19
CA THR A 37 -5.70 -1.03 -10.40
C THR A 37 -4.72 -1.35 -9.29
N CYS A 38 -3.57 -0.68 -9.30
CA CYS A 38 -2.53 -0.87 -8.31
C CYS A 38 -2.20 0.46 -7.64
N VAL A 39 -1.96 0.42 -6.33
CA VAL A 39 -1.57 1.59 -5.54
C VAL A 39 -0.13 1.44 -5.08
N PHE A 40 0.66 2.48 -5.35
CA PHE A 40 1.98 2.67 -4.79
C PHE A 40 1.91 3.75 -3.71
N GLU A 41 2.31 3.41 -2.49
CA GLU A 41 2.32 4.35 -1.37
C GLU A 41 3.70 4.44 -0.72
N ILE A 42 4.19 5.67 -0.55
CA ILE A 42 5.42 5.98 0.18
C ILE A 42 5.24 7.31 0.92
N ASN A 43 5.63 7.40 2.19
CA ASN A 43 5.57 8.62 3.01
C ASN A 43 4.23 9.39 2.95
N ASP A 44 3.10 8.70 3.06
CA ASP A 44 1.76 9.28 2.95
C ASP A 44 1.42 9.91 1.58
N GLU A 45 2.14 9.52 0.53
CA GLU A 45 1.83 9.87 -0.85
C GLU A 45 1.39 8.64 -1.61
N ILE A 46 0.26 8.75 -2.32
CA ILE A 46 -0.32 7.68 -3.13
C ILE A 46 -0.19 8.05 -4.61
N MET A 47 0.35 7.12 -5.39
CA MET A 47 0.27 7.07 -6.86
C MET A 47 -0.50 5.84 -7.28
N LEU A 48 -1.49 6.02 -8.15
CA LEU A 48 -2.21 4.92 -8.76
C LEU A 48 -1.52 4.51 -10.07
N LEU A 49 -1.66 3.24 -10.44
CA LEU A 49 -1.35 2.70 -11.75
C LEU A 49 -2.60 2.04 -12.28
N ASP A 50 -3.09 2.58 -13.40
CA ASP A 50 -4.33 2.22 -14.08
C ASP A 50 -5.62 2.37 -13.24
N ALA A 51 -6.73 2.38 -13.95
CA ALA A 51 -8.08 2.29 -13.41
C ALA A 51 -8.93 1.40 -14.33
N GLY A 52 -8.47 0.17 -14.50
CA GLY A 52 -9.09 -0.81 -15.36
C GLY A 52 -10.49 -1.22 -14.88
N LEU A 53 -11.23 -1.83 -15.80
CA LEU A 53 -12.52 -2.48 -15.55
C LEU A 53 -12.45 -3.94 -15.99
N ALA A 54 -13.41 -4.75 -15.56
CA ALA A 54 -13.65 -6.06 -16.15
C ALA A 54 -15.08 -6.16 -16.68
N PHE A 55 -15.24 -7.06 -17.64
CA PHE A 55 -16.57 -7.49 -18.05
C PHE A 55 -17.15 -8.48 -17.02
N PRO A 56 -18.48 -8.48 -16.84
CA PRO A 56 -19.18 -9.43 -16.00
C PRO A 56 -19.01 -10.87 -16.50
N THR A 57 -19.11 -11.83 -15.59
CA THR A 57 -19.20 -13.26 -15.94
C THR A 57 -20.64 -13.65 -16.27
N ASP A 58 -20.84 -14.83 -16.87
CA ASP A 58 -22.15 -15.31 -17.33
C ASP A 58 -23.25 -15.32 -16.25
N GLY A 59 -22.87 -15.42 -14.97
CA GLY A 59 -23.80 -15.41 -13.83
C GLY A 59 -24.23 -14.01 -13.35
N MET A 60 -23.68 -12.94 -13.91
CA MET A 60 -23.93 -11.56 -13.49
C MET A 60 -24.96 -10.88 -14.40
N HIS A 61 -26.19 -11.37 -14.40
CA HIS A 61 -27.25 -10.84 -15.26
C HIS A 61 -27.58 -9.38 -14.95
N GLY A 62 -27.70 -8.58 -16.02
CA GLY A 62 -28.01 -7.15 -15.94
C GLY A 62 -26.82 -6.25 -15.56
N VAL A 63 -25.64 -6.82 -15.29
CA VAL A 63 -24.41 -6.05 -15.06
C VAL A 63 -23.75 -5.71 -16.41
N ASN A 64 -23.19 -4.50 -16.54
CA ASN A 64 -22.45 -4.09 -17.73
C ASN A 64 -20.92 -4.08 -17.53
N ILE A 65 -20.47 -3.62 -16.35
CA ILE A 65 -19.05 -3.50 -15.98
C ILE A 65 -18.85 -3.85 -14.51
N VAL A 66 -17.64 -4.28 -14.18
CA VAL A 66 -17.21 -4.53 -12.81
C VAL A 66 -15.99 -3.64 -12.51
N LEU A 67 -16.02 -2.96 -11.36
CA LEU A 67 -14.94 -2.08 -10.88
C LEU A 67 -14.28 -2.70 -9.64
N PRO A 68 -12.99 -2.41 -9.37
CA PRO A 68 -12.34 -2.82 -8.13
C PRO A 68 -12.90 -2.07 -6.92
N ASP A 69 -12.70 -2.60 -5.72
CA ASP A 69 -13.04 -1.91 -4.48
C ASP A 69 -12.04 -0.76 -4.22
N VAL A 70 -12.54 0.48 -4.29
CA VAL A 70 -11.75 1.70 -4.08
C VAL A 70 -11.90 2.29 -2.68
N THR A 71 -12.41 1.53 -1.71
CA THR A 71 -12.59 2.00 -0.32
C THR A 71 -11.30 2.56 0.27
N TYR A 72 -10.17 1.88 0.04
CA TYR A 72 -8.84 2.34 0.47
C TYR A 72 -8.51 3.75 -0.06
N LEU A 73 -8.75 3.98 -1.36
CA LEU A 73 -8.49 5.27 -2.01
C LEU A 73 -9.45 6.36 -1.51
N ARG A 74 -10.71 6.02 -1.27
CA ARG A 74 -11.71 6.96 -0.75
C ARG A 74 -11.32 7.46 0.64
N GLU A 75 -10.89 6.57 1.53
CA GLU A 75 -10.46 6.90 2.90
C GLU A 75 -9.15 7.70 2.91
N ASN A 76 -8.25 7.43 1.95
CA ASN A 76 -6.94 8.07 1.84
C ASN A 76 -6.86 9.14 0.74
N ARG A 77 -8.00 9.68 0.28
CA ARG A 77 -8.06 10.59 -0.89
C ARG A 77 -7.08 11.77 -0.80
N HIS A 78 -6.86 12.29 0.40
CA HIS A 78 -5.95 13.41 0.67
C HIS A 78 -4.46 13.10 0.40
N LYS A 79 -4.08 11.82 0.32
CA LYS A 79 -2.73 11.35 0.04
C LYS A 79 -2.43 11.22 -1.45
N ILE A 80 -3.47 11.20 -2.30
CA ILE A 80 -3.35 10.94 -3.74
C ILE A 80 -2.65 12.12 -4.41
N LYS A 81 -1.53 11.84 -5.07
CA LYS A 81 -0.76 12.82 -5.86
C LYS A 81 -1.10 12.78 -7.33
N GLY A 82 -1.55 11.62 -7.82
CA GLY A 82 -1.94 11.43 -9.19
C GLY A 82 -2.31 9.98 -9.49
N MET A 83 -2.59 9.75 -10.76
CA MET A 83 -2.83 8.47 -11.40
C MET A 83 -2.20 8.53 -12.80
#